data_AF-A0A0E3LL06-F1
#
_entry.id   AF-A0A0E3LL06-F1
#
_cell.length_a   1.000
_cell.length_b   1.000
_cell.length_c   1.000
_cell.angle_alpha   90.00
_cell.angle_beta   90.00
_cell.angle_gamma   90.00
#
_symmetry.space_group_name_H-M   'P 1'
#
loop_
_entity.id
_entity.type
_entity.pdbx_description
1 polymer ?
#
loop_
_entity_poly.entity_id
_entity_poly.type
_entity_poly.pdbx_seq_one_letter_code
_entity_poly.pdbx_strand_id
1 'polypeptide(L)'
;MKTRKVEQKGDQKKNYNTKKNREVTKKHKVKSKHKIRRVKLSQERNIFHRLAKIFCVMAGLCCLLALPAMAQAPEKNGYIADKPLETYVHDTVKGDLYYSVGGSYYSGKVYPGDVYSVTHNVDLPEGATVKFARLYNYWTWSAEGVTGRYPEMKLSFNGNELTPEKEYSDRKGWGIYDYPTGTWAYNVTDLVSGSGTYSTEVENIGPDASFVCIDGVGLLIVYMDSNGKDIEYWINEGADELNSQIDESGNPLYYATSNETICEMLKPTLQLPVRSATLWTIAQSGNWNDNTLLVNDQKFPGITNGEPYPDLDTDMRDITGYLKSGENSILFQAIGDYVVPSGAFLVIEKDPQAKETAQASEETSGKSEETGKTQENSGTEASKTPGFGFEYALALLIGGKLVAGHRQKKG
;
A
#
# COMPACT_ATOMS: atom_id res chain seq x y z
N MET A 1 -55.82 27.70 -106.73
CA MET A 1 -56.43 27.02 -107.89
C MET A 1 -56.99 25.67 -107.42
N LYS A 2 -58.32 25.46 -107.54
CA LYS A 2 -59.10 24.21 -107.73
C LYS A 2 -58.52 22.87 -107.21
N THR A 3 -59.21 21.90 -106.61
CA THR A 3 -60.57 21.63 -106.09
C THR A 3 -60.52 20.21 -105.48
N ARG A 4 -61.39 19.92 -104.49
CA ARG A 4 -62.12 18.65 -104.16
C ARG A 4 -61.37 17.29 -104.14
N LYS A 5 -61.34 16.61 -102.98
CA LYS A 5 -62.30 15.61 -102.40
C LYS A 5 -62.46 14.33 -103.23
N VAL A 6 -62.13 13.17 -102.63
CA VAL A 6 -63.03 12.01 -102.40
C VAL A 6 -62.39 11.07 -101.34
N GLU A 7 -63.18 10.70 -100.33
CA GLU A 7 -62.93 9.66 -99.32
C GLU A 7 -62.96 8.24 -99.91
N GLN A 8 -62.22 7.31 -99.30
CA GLN A 8 -62.75 5.94 -99.13
C GLN A 8 -62.31 5.33 -97.79
N LYS A 9 -63.32 5.06 -96.95
CA LYS A 9 -63.27 4.24 -95.74
C LYS A 9 -62.96 2.78 -96.10
N GLY A 10 -62.07 2.16 -95.33
CA GLY A 10 -61.98 0.70 -95.29
C GLY A 10 -60.79 0.17 -94.52
N ASP A 11 -60.76 0.27 -93.18
CA ASP A 11 -60.13 -0.77 -92.32
C ASP A 11 -60.41 -0.59 -90.82
N GLN A 12 -61.67 -0.69 -90.39
CA GLN A 12 -62.04 -0.60 -88.96
C GLN A 12 -62.15 -1.96 -88.22
N LYS A 13 -61.82 -3.10 -88.87
CA LYS A 13 -61.96 -4.44 -88.25
C LYS A 13 -60.64 -5.11 -87.81
N LYS A 14 -59.46 -4.61 -88.18
CA LYS A 14 -58.16 -5.19 -87.76
C LYS A 14 -57.58 -4.63 -86.46
N ASN A 15 -58.07 -3.49 -85.95
CA ASN A 15 -57.49 -2.82 -84.77
C ASN A 15 -58.11 -3.19 -83.40
N TYR A 16 -59.20 -3.97 -83.36
CA TYR A 16 -59.86 -4.32 -82.09
C TYR A 16 -59.28 -5.58 -81.42
N ASN A 17 -58.75 -6.54 -82.18
CA ASN A 17 -58.17 -7.78 -81.63
C ASN A 17 -56.75 -7.60 -81.07
N THR A 18 -55.96 -6.66 -81.58
CA THR A 18 -54.57 -6.46 -81.16
C THR A 18 -54.45 -5.72 -79.81
N LYS A 19 -55.43 -4.85 -79.47
CA LYS A 19 -55.48 -4.15 -78.17
C LYS A 19 -55.90 -5.06 -77.01
N LYS A 20 -56.89 -5.93 -77.22
CA LYS A 20 -57.41 -6.84 -76.17
C LYS A 20 -56.38 -7.89 -75.73
N ASN A 21 -55.60 -8.43 -76.67
CA ASN A 21 -54.53 -9.40 -76.36
C ASN A 21 -53.35 -8.77 -75.59
N ARG A 22 -53.03 -7.49 -75.83
CA ARG A 22 -51.95 -6.76 -75.11
C ARG A 22 -52.34 -6.40 -73.67
N GLU A 23 -53.61 -6.15 -73.38
CA GLU A 23 -54.09 -5.88 -72.01
C GLU A 23 -54.19 -7.15 -71.15
N VAL A 24 -54.59 -8.28 -71.74
CA VAL A 24 -54.69 -9.57 -71.02
C VAL A 24 -53.31 -10.10 -70.63
N THR A 25 -52.29 -9.96 -71.49
CA THR A 25 -50.90 -10.34 -71.17
C THR A 25 -50.26 -9.42 -70.13
N LYS A 26 -50.55 -8.11 -70.16
CA LYS A 26 -50.07 -7.17 -69.12
C LYS A 26 -50.70 -7.46 -67.75
N LYS A 27 -52.02 -7.73 -67.67
CA LYS A 27 -52.69 -8.10 -66.40
C LYS A 27 -52.17 -9.43 -65.82
N HIS A 28 -51.90 -10.44 -66.65
CA HIS A 28 -51.31 -11.71 -66.19
C HIS A 28 -49.89 -11.54 -65.65
N LYS A 29 -49.05 -10.74 -66.33
CA LYS A 29 -47.66 -10.47 -65.92
C LYS A 29 -47.57 -9.66 -64.62
N VAL A 30 -48.56 -8.80 -64.35
CA VAL A 30 -48.67 -8.03 -63.08
C VAL A 30 -49.19 -8.91 -61.93
N LYS A 31 -50.16 -9.79 -62.18
CA LYS A 31 -50.66 -10.74 -61.17
C LYS A 31 -49.63 -11.81 -60.79
N SER A 32 -48.85 -12.33 -61.73
CA SER A 32 -47.79 -13.31 -61.41
C SER A 32 -46.64 -12.67 -60.62
N LYS A 33 -46.20 -11.46 -60.98
CA LYS A 33 -45.21 -10.70 -60.21
C LYS A 33 -45.68 -10.38 -58.78
N HIS A 34 -46.95 -10.02 -58.59
CA HIS A 34 -47.50 -9.81 -57.25
C HIS A 34 -47.57 -11.09 -56.41
N LYS A 35 -47.95 -12.23 -57.02
CA LYS A 35 -48.00 -13.52 -56.33
C LYS A 35 -46.61 -14.00 -55.90
N ILE A 36 -45.60 -13.87 -56.76
CA ILE A 36 -44.20 -14.19 -56.45
C ILE A 36 -43.66 -13.28 -55.33
N ARG A 37 -43.96 -11.97 -55.36
CA ARG A 37 -43.53 -11.02 -54.32
C ARG A 37 -44.18 -11.31 -52.96
N ARG A 38 -45.45 -11.72 -52.93
CA ARG A 38 -46.16 -12.14 -51.70
C ARG A 38 -45.57 -13.42 -51.09
N VAL A 39 -45.25 -14.42 -51.92
CA VAL A 39 -44.65 -15.68 -51.43
C VAL A 39 -43.27 -15.42 -50.84
N LYS A 40 -42.44 -14.61 -51.51
CA LYS A 40 -41.10 -14.22 -51.03
C LYS A 40 -41.14 -13.47 -49.69
N LEU A 41 -42.05 -12.50 -49.54
CA LEU A 41 -42.28 -11.78 -48.28
C LEU A 41 -42.79 -12.67 -47.14
N SER A 42 -43.59 -13.71 -47.45
CA SER A 42 -44.07 -14.66 -46.43
C SER A 42 -42.99 -15.62 -45.96
N GLN A 43 -42.07 -15.99 -46.86
CA GLN A 43 -40.96 -16.89 -46.56
C GLN A 43 -39.88 -16.15 -45.75
N GLU A 44 -39.61 -14.88 -46.06
CA GLU A 44 -38.74 -14.00 -45.27
C GLU A 44 -39.31 -13.75 -43.87
N ARG A 45 -40.62 -13.47 -43.72
CA ARG A 45 -41.25 -13.34 -42.38
C ARG A 45 -41.13 -14.60 -41.53
N ASN A 46 -41.27 -15.79 -42.11
CA ASN A 46 -41.13 -17.04 -41.38
C ASN A 46 -39.69 -17.31 -40.93
N ILE A 47 -38.69 -16.87 -41.70
CA ILE A 47 -37.27 -16.96 -41.32
C ILE A 47 -36.96 -15.97 -40.18
N PHE A 48 -37.43 -14.71 -40.30
CA PHE A 48 -37.29 -13.71 -39.23
C PHE A 48 -37.92 -14.17 -37.92
N HIS A 49 -39.08 -14.83 -37.97
CA HIS A 49 -39.76 -15.30 -36.76
C HIS A 49 -39.04 -16.51 -36.11
N ARG A 50 -38.38 -17.37 -36.90
CA ARG A 50 -37.53 -18.45 -36.38
C ARG A 50 -36.25 -17.92 -35.77
N LEU A 51 -35.59 -16.94 -36.41
CA LEU A 51 -34.39 -16.29 -35.87
C LEU A 51 -34.68 -15.50 -34.59
N ALA A 52 -35.81 -14.79 -34.52
CA ALA A 52 -36.23 -14.08 -33.32
C ALA A 52 -36.50 -15.03 -32.14
N LYS A 53 -37.12 -16.20 -32.38
CA LYS A 53 -37.34 -17.20 -31.33
C LYS A 53 -36.03 -17.82 -30.82
N ILE A 54 -35.06 -18.07 -31.72
CA ILE A 54 -33.73 -18.56 -31.33
C ILE A 54 -33.00 -17.50 -30.50
N PHE A 55 -33.08 -16.22 -30.89
CA PHE A 55 -32.50 -15.11 -30.13
C PHE A 55 -33.12 -14.97 -28.72
N CYS A 56 -34.45 -15.12 -28.59
CA CYS A 56 -35.11 -15.06 -27.28
C CYS A 56 -34.74 -16.24 -26.37
N VAL A 57 -34.54 -17.44 -26.92
CA VAL A 57 -34.11 -18.61 -26.13
C VAL A 57 -32.63 -18.48 -25.71
N MET A 58 -31.76 -17.97 -26.58
CA MET A 58 -30.35 -17.70 -26.25
C MET A 58 -30.23 -16.58 -25.20
N ALA A 59 -31.04 -15.52 -25.29
CA ALA A 59 -31.08 -14.46 -24.28
C ALA A 59 -31.57 -14.98 -22.92
N GLY A 60 -32.59 -15.84 -22.89
CA GLY A 60 -33.06 -16.47 -21.64
C GLY A 60 -32.04 -17.44 -21.02
N LEU A 61 -31.25 -18.13 -21.84
CA LEU A 61 -30.19 -19.03 -21.37
C LEU A 61 -28.96 -18.25 -20.85
N CYS A 62 -28.62 -17.11 -21.45
CA CYS A 62 -27.58 -16.21 -20.93
C CYS A 62 -28.00 -15.55 -19.61
N CYS A 63 -29.28 -15.24 -19.41
CA CYS A 63 -29.77 -14.69 -18.13
C CYS A 63 -29.80 -15.72 -16.99
N LEU A 64 -29.87 -17.02 -17.28
CA LEU A 64 -29.81 -18.09 -16.27
C LEU A 64 -28.38 -18.47 -15.87
N LEU A 65 -27.37 -18.08 -16.66
CA LEU A 65 -25.94 -18.24 -16.32
C LEU A 65 -25.34 -17.00 -15.64
N ALA A 66 -26.11 -15.91 -15.54
CA ALA A 66 -25.78 -14.73 -14.75
C ALA A 66 -26.48 -14.80 -13.38
N LEU A 67 -26.22 -15.86 -12.61
CA LEU A 67 -26.17 -15.62 -11.17
C LEU A 67 -25.02 -14.60 -10.99
N PRO A 68 -25.21 -13.47 -10.31
CA PRO A 68 -24.06 -12.70 -9.88
C PRO A 68 -23.24 -13.68 -9.08
N ALA A 69 -22.08 -14.08 -9.60
CA ALA A 69 -21.04 -14.62 -8.76
C ALA A 69 -20.88 -13.54 -7.69
N MET A 70 -21.37 -13.79 -6.47
CA MET A 70 -20.98 -12.94 -5.35
C MET A 70 -19.47 -12.98 -5.41
N ALA A 71 -18.85 -11.84 -5.75
CA ALA A 71 -17.43 -11.77 -5.97
C ALA A 71 -16.79 -12.23 -4.66
N GLN A 72 -16.29 -13.46 -4.67
CA GLN A 72 -15.68 -14.03 -3.50
C GLN A 72 -14.44 -13.17 -3.23
N ALA A 73 -14.26 -12.75 -1.98
CA ALA A 73 -13.07 -12.01 -1.59
C ALA A 73 -11.82 -12.76 -2.08
N PRO A 74 -10.80 -12.05 -2.59
CA PRO A 74 -9.60 -12.68 -3.11
C PRO A 74 -8.89 -13.46 -2.00
N GLU A 75 -8.20 -14.55 -2.35
CA GLU A 75 -7.44 -15.35 -1.38
C GLU A 75 -6.30 -14.59 -0.71
N LYS A 76 -5.81 -13.52 -1.36
CA LYS A 76 -4.82 -12.59 -0.86
C LYS A 76 -5.31 -11.17 -1.12
N ASN A 77 -5.15 -10.29 -0.14
CA ASN A 77 -5.48 -8.87 -0.25
C ASN A 77 -4.48 -8.08 0.59
N GLY A 78 -3.54 -7.35 -0.03
CA GLY A 78 -2.57 -6.53 0.72
C GLY A 78 -3.25 -5.43 1.54
N TYR A 79 -4.44 -4.99 1.12
CA TYR A 79 -5.20 -3.91 1.75
C TYR A 79 -5.61 -4.08 3.22
N ILE A 80 -5.35 -5.24 3.83
CA ILE A 80 -5.86 -5.64 5.16
C ILE A 80 -4.81 -5.53 6.28
N ALA A 81 -3.87 -4.60 6.16
CA ALA A 81 -2.85 -4.33 7.17
C ALA A 81 -1.99 -5.57 7.53
N ASP A 82 -1.42 -6.21 6.51
CA ASP A 82 -0.63 -7.44 6.67
C ASP A 82 0.89 -7.20 6.76
N LYS A 83 1.33 -5.94 6.70
CA LYS A 83 2.73 -5.49 6.85
C LYS A 83 2.92 -4.51 8.02
N PRO A 84 2.86 -4.98 9.28
CA PRO A 84 3.19 -4.11 10.41
C PRO A 84 4.59 -3.50 10.26
N LEU A 85 4.79 -2.27 10.73
CA LEU A 85 6.10 -1.62 10.64
C LEU A 85 7.12 -2.34 11.52
N GLU A 86 8.35 -2.47 11.01
CA GLU A 86 9.45 -3.15 11.69
C GLU A 86 10.32 -2.14 12.45
N THR A 87 10.71 -2.45 13.67
CA THR A 87 11.70 -1.64 14.41
C THR A 87 13.08 -1.82 13.80
N TYR A 88 13.61 -0.74 13.22
CA TYR A 88 15.00 -0.68 12.76
C TYR A 88 15.96 -0.42 13.92
N VAL A 89 15.65 0.59 14.74
CA VAL A 89 16.47 0.91 15.92
C VAL A 89 15.61 1.37 17.09
N HIS A 90 16.03 0.93 18.29
CA HIS A 90 15.59 1.42 19.57
C HIS A 90 16.82 1.67 20.44
N ASP A 91 17.06 2.93 20.82
CA ASP A 91 18.25 3.30 21.58
C ASP A 91 18.02 4.61 22.37
N THR A 92 19.05 5.07 23.07
CA THR A 92 19.07 6.30 23.85
C THR A 92 20.19 7.22 23.40
N VAL A 93 19.99 8.53 23.56
CA VAL A 93 21.03 9.53 23.27
C VAL A 93 20.79 10.79 24.10
N LYS A 94 21.86 11.53 24.39
CA LYS A 94 21.73 12.92 24.84
C LYS A 94 21.74 13.84 23.61
N GLY A 95 20.58 14.33 23.20
CA GLY A 95 20.40 15.05 21.94
C GLY A 95 18.94 15.11 21.52
N ASP A 96 18.66 15.03 20.22
CA ASP A 96 17.30 14.97 19.66
C ASP A 96 17.29 14.29 18.28
N LEU A 97 16.11 14.27 17.66
CA LEU A 97 15.85 13.74 16.32
C LEU A 97 15.42 14.88 15.37
N TYR A 98 15.96 14.86 14.16
CA TYR A 98 15.58 15.71 13.05
C TYR A 98 15.02 14.86 11.91
N TYR A 99 13.89 15.25 11.34
CA TYR A 99 13.33 14.64 10.14
C TYR A 99 12.79 15.70 9.19
N SER A 100 13.03 15.53 7.89
CA SER A 100 12.47 16.39 6.85
C SER A 100 12.38 15.62 5.54
N VAL A 101 11.37 15.96 4.72
CA VAL A 101 11.27 15.49 3.32
C VAL A 101 12.00 16.43 2.34
N GLY A 102 12.66 17.48 2.85
CA GLY A 102 13.41 18.44 2.04
C GLY A 102 12.54 19.10 0.97
N GLY A 103 13.11 19.26 -0.23
CA GLY A 103 12.41 19.76 -1.42
C GLY A 103 11.64 18.70 -2.20
N SER A 104 11.19 17.62 -1.54
CA SER A 104 10.44 16.55 -2.20
C SER A 104 9.08 17.02 -2.74
N TYR A 105 8.61 16.33 -3.77
CA TYR A 105 7.30 16.48 -4.39
C TYR A 105 6.91 15.16 -5.05
N TYR A 106 5.61 14.95 -5.31
CA TYR A 106 5.19 13.79 -6.09
C TYR A 106 5.70 13.85 -7.53
N SER A 107 6.50 12.87 -7.95
CA SER A 107 7.15 12.90 -9.25
C SER A 107 6.19 12.63 -10.42
N GLY A 108 5.04 12.00 -10.17
CA GLY A 108 4.35 11.24 -11.21
C GLY A 108 5.26 10.15 -11.79
N LYS A 109 5.04 9.74 -13.04
CA LYS A 109 5.80 8.63 -13.65
C LYS A 109 7.23 9.04 -13.98
N VAL A 110 8.19 8.35 -13.37
CA VAL A 110 9.62 8.36 -13.71
C VAL A 110 9.89 7.18 -14.64
N TYR A 111 10.23 7.45 -15.90
CA TYR A 111 10.55 6.42 -16.89
C TYR A 111 12.04 6.05 -16.87
N PRO A 112 12.47 4.96 -17.55
CA PRO A 112 13.86 4.54 -17.52
C PRO A 112 14.80 5.61 -18.05
N GLY A 113 15.82 5.95 -17.27
CA GLY A 113 16.77 7.02 -17.53
C GLY A 113 16.34 8.41 -17.03
N ASP A 114 15.10 8.57 -16.57
CA ASP A 114 14.67 9.79 -15.87
C ASP A 114 15.18 9.78 -14.42
N VAL A 115 15.47 10.98 -13.90
CA VAL A 115 16.01 11.19 -12.56
C VAL A 115 15.08 12.10 -11.76
N TYR A 116 14.69 11.65 -10.57
CA TYR A 116 14.03 12.45 -9.55
C TYR A 116 15.07 12.98 -8.55
N SER A 117 15.08 14.29 -8.30
CA SER A 117 16.11 14.95 -7.48
C SER A 117 15.50 15.71 -6.31
N VAL A 118 16.11 15.58 -5.13
CA VAL A 118 15.70 16.27 -3.90
C VAL A 118 16.88 16.99 -3.26
N THR A 119 16.65 18.20 -2.79
CA THR A 119 17.60 18.95 -1.94
C THR A 119 17.14 18.90 -0.50
N HIS A 120 18.04 18.56 0.43
CA HIS A 120 17.82 18.55 1.87
C HIS A 120 18.63 19.66 2.52
N ASN A 121 17.97 20.60 3.18
CA ASN A 121 18.63 21.61 3.99
C ASN A 121 18.51 21.19 5.44
N VAL A 122 19.62 20.75 6.03
CA VAL A 122 19.70 20.26 7.41
C VAL A 122 20.19 21.39 8.30
N ASP A 123 19.47 21.67 9.37
CA ASP A 123 19.84 22.63 10.40
C ASP A 123 19.81 21.96 11.78
N LEU A 124 20.98 21.58 12.27
CA LEU A 124 21.19 21.01 13.61
C LEU A 124 21.73 22.08 14.57
N PRO A 125 21.51 21.93 15.90
CA PRO A 125 22.10 22.81 16.90
C PRO A 125 23.62 22.93 16.79
N GLU A 126 24.16 24.10 17.16
CA GLU A 126 25.61 24.33 17.14
C GLU A 126 26.36 23.34 18.05
N GLY A 127 27.40 22.70 17.50
CA GLY A 127 28.18 21.68 18.21
C GLY A 127 27.52 20.31 18.27
N ALA A 128 26.33 20.13 17.67
CA ALA A 128 25.72 18.82 17.54
C ALA A 128 26.58 17.88 16.67
N THR A 129 26.60 16.60 17.03
CA THR A 129 27.31 15.55 16.28
C THR A 129 26.31 14.50 15.83
N VAL A 130 26.32 14.12 14.56
CA VAL A 130 25.45 13.06 14.04
C VAL A 130 25.77 11.73 14.74
N LYS A 131 24.75 11.10 15.34
CA LYS A 131 24.85 9.74 15.88
C LYS A 131 24.62 8.72 14.76
N PHE A 132 23.55 8.90 14.00
CA PHE A 132 23.34 8.21 12.73
C PHE A 132 22.38 9.02 11.84
N ALA A 133 22.40 8.74 10.54
CA ALA A 133 21.48 9.33 9.57
C ALA A 133 20.93 8.24 8.61
N ARG A 134 19.65 8.37 8.28
CA ARG A 134 18.90 7.40 7.48
C ARG A 134 18.05 8.10 6.43
N LEU A 135 18.15 7.65 5.19
CA LEU A 135 17.42 8.20 4.05
C LEU A 135 16.35 7.21 3.62
N TYR A 136 15.15 7.70 3.33
CA TYR A 136 14.01 6.90 2.88
C TYR A 136 13.55 7.38 1.52
N ASN A 137 13.50 6.48 0.54
CA ASN A 137 12.84 6.74 -0.75
C ASN A 137 11.45 6.08 -0.72
N TYR A 138 10.42 6.93 -0.70
CA TYR A 138 9.01 6.52 -0.70
C TYR A 138 8.51 6.45 -2.14
N TRP A 139 8.08 5.29 -2.58
CA TRP A 139 7.71 5.05 -3.97
C TRP A 139 6.42 4.23 -4.10
N THR A 140 5.75 4.41 -5.22
CA THR A 140 4.42 3.86 -5.47
C THR A 140 4.16 3.67 -6.97
N TRP A 141 3.03 3.05 -7.31
CA TRP A 141 2.53 2.86 -8.68
C TRP A 141 3.56 2.27 -9.66
N SER A 142 4.42 1.34 -9.22
CA SER A 142 5.45 0.78 -10.10
C SER A 142 4.87 -0.27 -11.06
N ALA A 143 5.03 -0.05 -12.37
CA ALA A 143 4.37 -0.86 -13.37
C ALA A 143 5.07 -0.84 -14.74
N GLU A 144 4.69 -1.77 -15.59
CA GLU A 144 4.92 -1.74 -17.03
C GLU A 144 3.57 -1.92 -17.74
N GLY A 145 3.12 -0.88 -18.45
CA GLY A 145 1.77 -0.83 -19.00
C GLY A 145 0.70 -0.91 -17.90
N VAL A 146 -0.01 -2.03 -17.83
CA VAL A 146 -1.03 -2.33 -16.80
C VAL A 146 -0.63 -3.45 -15.83
N THR A 147 0.63 -3.88 -15.91
CA THR A 147 1.18 -4.98 -15.09
C THR A 147 2.07 -4.36 -14.02
N GLY A 148 1.71 -4.55 -12.75
CA GLY A 148 2.55 -4.11 -11.64
C GLY A 148 3.85 -4.88 -11.57
N ARG A 149 4.91 -4.19 -11.16
CA ARG A 149 6.25 -4.76 -11.01
C ARG A 149 7.02 -4.01 -9.93
N TYR A 150 7.95 -4.67 -9.28
CA TYR A 150 8.87 -3.96 -8.39
C TYR A 150 9.81 -3.08 -9.22
N PRO A 151 10.10 -1.86 -8.74
CA PRO A 151 10.95 -0.92 -9.46
C PRO A 151 12.41 -1.38 -9.44
N GLU A 152 13.16 -0.99 -10.45
CA GLU A 152 14.62 -1.06 -10.46
C GLU A 152 15.10 0.39 -10.41
N MET A 153 15.67 0.82 -9.28
CA MET A 153 16.12 2.20 -9.11
C MET A 153 17.58 2.23 -8.66
N LYS A 154 18.30 3.25 -9.12
CA LYS A 154 19.63 3.59 -8.62
C LYS A 154 19.50 4.89 -7.83
N LEU A 155 19.94 4.87 -6.56
CA LEU A 155 19.93 6.05 -5.71
C LEU A 155 21.36 6.53 -5.48
N SER A 156 21.57 7.85 -5.57
CA SER A 156 22.79 8.49 -5.08
C SER A 156 22.48 9.57 -4.03
N PHE A 157 23.35 9.70 -3.04
CA PHE A 157 23.29 10.73 -2.00
C PHE A 157 24.61 11.51 -1.99
N ASN A 158 24.54 12.82 -2.21
CA ASN A 158 25.71 13.67 -2.43
C ASN A 158 26.69 13.12 -3.49
N GLY A 159 26.15 12.53 -4.56
CA GLY A 159 26.93 11.91 -5.64
C GLY A 159 27.55 10.55 -5.31
N ASN A 160 27.30 9.99 -4.12
CA ASN A 160 27.70 8.63 -3.77
C ASN A 160 26.54 7.68 -4.06
N GLU A 161 26.74 6.70 -4.94
CA GLU A 161 25.76 5.66 -5.20
C GLU A 161 25.60 4.75 -3.97
N LEU A 162 24.35 4.43 -3.64
CA LEU A 162 24.00 3.64 -2.45
C LEU A 162 23.12 2.46 -2.83
N THR A 163 23.33 1.35 -2.10
CA THR A 163 22.39 0.22 -2.08
C THR A 163 21.46 0.35 -0.87
N PRO A 164 20.16 0.06 -1.00
CA PRO A 164 19.27 0.05 0.16
C PRO A 164 19.75 -0.99 1.17
N GLU A 165 19.76 -0.62 2.45
CA GLU A 165 20.01 -1.56 3.54
C GLU A 165 18.79 -2.45 3.77
N LYS A 166 17.60 -1.90 3.52
CA LYS A 166 16.33 -2.60 3.64
C LYS A 166 15.31 -2.06 2.64
N GLU A 167 14.56 -2.98 2.07
CA GLU A 167 13.44 -2.68 1.17
C GLU A 167 12.15 -3.21 1.79
N TYR A 168 11.21 -2.30 2.02
CA TYR A 168 9.86 -2.63 2.46
C TYR A 168 8.92 -2.42 1.28
N SER A 169 8.01 -3.37 1.06
CA SER A 169 7.04 -3.23 -0.01
C SER A 169 5.78 -4.01 0.30
N ASP A 170 4.70 -3.52 -0.27
CA ASP A 170 3.42 -4.18 -0.25
C ASP A 170 2.74 -4.07 -1.62
N ARG A 171 1.68 -4.86 -1.79
CA ARG A 171 0.88 -4.90 -3.00
C ARG A 171 -0.53 -5.42 -2.71
N LYS A 172 -1.51 -4.81 -3.37
CA LYS A 172 -2.89 -5.31 -3.51
C LYS A 172 -3.01 -6.83 -3.64
N GLY A 173 -2.28 -7.44 -4.59
CA GLY A 173 -2.18 -8.90 -4.76
C GLY A 173 -3.28 -9.58 -5.59
N TRP A 174 -4.17 -8.82 -6.24
CA TRP A 174 -5.26 -9.38 -7.05
C TRP A 174 -5.79 -8.42 -8.12
N GLY A 175 -6.42 -8.99 -9.15
CA GLY A 175 -7.09 -8.24 -10.21
C GLY A 175 -6.13 -7.42 -11.09
N ILE A 176 -6.68 -6.45 -11.80
CA ILE A 176 -5.89 -5.46 -12.53
C ILE A 176 -5.45 -4.33 -11.60
N TYR A 177 -4.43 -3.57 -12.04
CA TYR A 177 -3.82 -2.49 -11.25
C TYR A 177 -3.25 -2.98 -9.91
N ASP A 178 -2.74 -4.20 -9.87
CA ASP A 178 -1.98 -4.77 -8.75
C ASP A 178 -0.53 -4.24 -8.80
N TYR A 179 -0.38 -2.95 -8.52
CA TYR A 179 0.90 -2.24 -8.56
C TYR A 179 1.48 -2.19 -7.14
N PRO A 180 2.74 -2.58 -6.95
CA PRO A 180 3.37 -2.47 -5.65
C PRO A 180 3.69 -1.02 -5.30
N THR A 181 3.84 -0.82 -4.00
CA THR A 181 4.31 0.40 -3.34
C THR A 181 5.37 0.02 -2.30
N GLY A 182 6.21 0.96 -1.86
CA GLY A 182 7.23 0.64 -0.89
C GLY A 182 8.04 1.80 -0.34
N THR A 183 8.95 1.43 0.56
CA THR A 183 9.94 2.31 1.19
C THR A 183 11.29 1.64 1.08
N TRP A 184 12.25 2.30 0.42
CA TRP A 184 13.65 1.85 0.42
C TRP A 184 14.45 2.69 1.42
N ALA A 185 15.10 2.02 2.37
CA ALA A 185 15.82 2.66 3.48
C ALA A 185 17.35 2.49 3.31
N TYR A 186 18.08 3.58 3.50
CA TYR A 186 19.52 3.66 3.27
C TYR A 186 20.23 4.24 4.49
N ASN A 187 21.36 3.65 4.87
CA ASN A 187 22.27 4.26 5.84
C ASN A 187 23.11 5.34 5.15
N VAL A 188 23.00 6.58 5.63
CA VAL A 188 23.76 7.74 5.11
C VAL A 188 24.59 8.40 6.21
N THR A 189 24.81 7.72 7.33
CA THR A 189 25.51 8.25 8.51
C THR A 189 26.86 8.88 8.17
N ASP A 190 27.69 8.17 7.42
CA ASP A 190 29.04 8.64 7.08
C ASP A 190 29.04 9.75 6.02
N LEU A 191 27.88 10.04 5.42
CA LEU A 191 27.70 11.06 4.38
C LEU A 191 27.05 12.35 4.92
N VAL A 192 26.56 12.35 6.16
CA VAL A 192 25.94 13.49 6.82
C VAL A 192 26.85 13.99 7.94
N SER A 193 27.57 15.09 7.70
CA SER A 193 28.55 15.66 8.63
C SER A 193 27.95 16.63 9.66
N GLY A 194 26.66 16.95 9.54
CA GLY A 194 25.95 17.90 10.41
C GLY A 194 25.04 18.83 9.60
N SER A 195 24.88 20.08 10.05
CA SER A 195 24.14 21.10 9.30
C SER A 195 24.75 21.33 7.92
N GLY A 196 23.91 21.56 6.92
CA GLY A 196 24.35 21.77 5.55
C GLY A 196 23.29 21.43 4.51
N THR A 197 23.69 21.52 3.24
CA THR A 197 22.84 21.15 2.10
C THR A 197 23.32 19.83 1.52
N TYR A 198 22.40 18.90 1.37
CA TYR A 198 22.62 17.56 0.81
C TYR A 198 21.70 17.35 -0.39
N SER A 199 22.07 16.47 -1.31
CA SER A 199 21.26 16.11 -2.47
C SER A 199 21.00 14.60 -2.54
N THR A 200 19.83 14.24 -3.07
CA THR A 200 19.47 12.87 -3.44
C THR A 200 19.05 12.85 -4.89
N GLU A 201 19.47 11.82 -5.62
CA GLU A 201 19.01 11.53 -6.97
C GLU A 201 18.53 10.08 -7.04
N VAL A 202 17.34 9.86 -7.56
CA VAL A 202 16.72 8.54 -7.79
C VAL A 202 16.48 8.38 -9.28
N GLU A 203 17.23 7.48 -9.92
CA GLU A 203 17.08 7.15 -11.33
C GLU A 203 16.29 5.84 -11.46
N ASN A 204 15.27 5.81 -12.32
CA ASN A 204 14.66 4.56 -12.73
C ASN A 204 15.57 3.88 -13.77
N ILE A 205 16.05 2.68 -13.47
CA ILE A 205 16.92 1.89 -14.36
C ILE A 205 16.21 0.64 -14.89
N GLY A 206 14.89 0.56 -14.72
CA GLY A 206 14.07 -0.52 -15.23
C GLY A 206 14.07 -0.62 -16.76
N PRO A 207 13.61 -1.74 -17.33
CA PRO A 207 13.60 -1.95 -18.77
C PRO A 207 12.44 -1.23 -19.47
N ASP A 208 12.55 -1.17 -20.79
CA ASP A 208 11.48 -0.85 -21.74
C ASP A 208 10.70 0.43 -21.36
N ALA A 209 9.38 0.31 -21.19
CA ALA A 209 8.48 1.40 -20.84
C ALA A 209 7.94 1.25 -19.40
N SER A 210 8.71 0.61 -18.52
CA SER A 210 8.40 0.55 -17.09
C SER A 210 8.38 1.95 -16.47
N PHE A 211 7.68 2.13 -15.36
CA PHE A 211 7.70 3.38 -14.62
C PHE A 211 7.52 3.11 -13.13
N VAL A 212 7.98 4.06 -12.33
CA VAL A 212 7.72 4.17 -10.89
C VAL A 212 7.31 5.60 -10.59
N CYS A 213 6.48 5.81 -9.57
CA CYS A 213 6.23 7.14 -9.04
C CYS A 213 6.90 7.26 -7.68
N ILE A 214 7.50 8.42 -7.40
CA ILE A 214 8.16 8.72 -6.14
C ILE A 214 7.27 9.70 -5.39
N ASP A 215 6.83 9.30 -4.20
CA ASP A 215 6.05 10.17 -3.31
C ASP A 215 6.97 11.19 -2.65
N GLY A 216 8.18 10.80 -2.28
CA GLY A 216 9.20 11.72 -1.81
C GLY A 216 10.42 11.02 -1.22
N VAL A 217 11.37 11.81 -0.73
CA VAL A 217 12.55 11.32 -0.03
C VAL A 217 12.64 11.98 1.35
N GLY A 218 12.65 11.18 2.41
CA GLY A 218 12.82 11.63 3.79
C GLY A 218 14.25 11.45 4.29
N LEU A 219 14.80 12.45 4.97
CA LEU A 219 16.08 12.36 5.68
C LEU A 219 15.86 12.45 7.19
N LEU A 220 16.18 11.37 7.88
CA LEU A 220 16.16 11.24 9.33
C LEU A 220 17.57 11.32 9.90
N ILE A 221 17.76 12.11 10.95
CA ILE A 221 19.03 12.27 11.65
C ILE A 221 18.77 12.19 13.15
N VAL A 222 19.46 11.30 13.85
CA VAL A 222 19.58 11.38 15.31
C VAL A 222 20.93 11.96 15.62
N TYR A 223 20.96 13.00 16.44
CA TYR A 223 22.18 13.72 16.77
C TYR A 223 22.40 13.77 18.28
N MET A 224 23.67 13.87 18.67
CA MET A 224 24.11 14.15 20.03
C MET A 224 24.28 15.65 20.21
N ASP A 225 23.83 16.17 21.34
CA ASP A 225 24.06 17.54 21.79
C ASP A 225 24.30 17.54 23.30
N SER A 226 25.42 18.12 23.72
CA SER A 226 25.78 18.25 25.14
C SER A 226 24.74 19.03 25.97
N ASN A 227 24.01 19.94 25.33
CA ASN A 227 22.91 20.72 25.92
C ASN A 227 21.52 20.14 25.59
N GLY A 228 21.48 19.02 24.85
CA GLY A 228 20.26 18.34 24.44
C GLY A 228 19.58 17.56 25.57
N LYS A 229 18.48 16.91 25.22
CA LYS A 229 17.63 16.13 26.13
C LYS A 229 18.17 14.71 26.28
N ASP A 230 18.00 14.09 27.43
CA ASP A 230 18.21 12.64 27.57
C ASP A 230 16.99 11.91 26.99
N ILE A 231 17.12 11.42 25.75
CA ILE A 231 16.01 10.78 25.03
C ILE A 231 16.19 9.27 24.88
N GLU A 232 15.07 8.57 24.77
CA GLU A 232 14.94 7.23 24.21
C GLU A 232 14.09 7.30 22.96
N TYR A 233 14.48 6.59 21.91
CA TYR A 233 13.78 6.68 20.65
C TYR A 233 13.59 5.32 19.98
N TRP A 234 12.50 5.20 19.23
CA TRP A 234 12.19 4.08 18.34
C TRP A 234 12.02 4.60 16.94
N ILE A 235 12.57 3.88 15.98
CA ILE A 235 12.40 4.14 14.56
C ILE A 235 11.87 2.87 13.93
N ASN A 236 10.60 2.94 13.56
CA ASN A 236 9.90 1.89 12.85
C ASN A 236 9.73 2.29 11.39
N GLU A 237 9.92 1.32 10.51
CA GLU A 237 9.98 1.48 9.07
C GLU A 237 9.12 0.42 8.39
N GLY A 238 8.56 0.77 7.24
CA GLY A 238 7.77 -0.20 6.49
C GLY A 238 7.08 0.41 5.29
N ALA A 239 6.14 -0.35 4.77
CA ALA A 239 5.14 0.06 3.80
C ALA A 239 3.99 -0.95 3.90
N ASP A 240 2.84 -0.53 4.40
CA ASP A 240 1.64 -1.35 4.54
C ASP A 240 0.52 -0.72 3.70
N GLU A 241 0.14 -1.36 2.60
CA GLU A 241 -0.85 -0.78 1.69
C GLU A 241 -2.23 -0.97 2.31
N LEU A 242 -2.93 0.10 2.66
CA LEU A 242 -4.27 0.04 3.27
C LEU A 242 -5.31 0.61 2.31
N ASN A 243 -6.47 -0.03 2.18
CA ASN A 243 -7.60 0.57 1.46
C ASN A 243 -8.95 0.17 2.04
N SER A 244 -9.66 1.13 2.62
CA SER A 244 -11.01 0.92 3.17
C SER A 244 -12.10 1.75 2.49
N GLN A 245 -11.86 2.18 1.25
CA GLN A 245 -12.84 2.93 0.46
C GLN A 245 -14.14 2.15 0.28
N ILE A 246 -15.26 2.87 0.33
CA ILE A 246 -16.62 2.33 0.24
C ILE A 246 -17.38 2.91 -0.95
N ASP A 247 -18.35 2.17 -1.46
CA ASP A 247 -19.31 2.67 -2.46
C ASP A 247 -20.39 3.56 -1.82
N GLU A 248 -21.26 4.15 -2.65
CA GLU A 248 -22.38 4.99 -2.19
C GLU A 248 -23.38 4.26 -1.26
N SER A 249 -23.36 2.93 -1.26
CA SER A 249 -24.21 2.08 -0.40
C SER A 249 -23.50 1.63 0.89
N GLY A 250 -22.25 2.04 1.10
CA GLY A 250 -21.44 1.69 2.26
C GLY A 250 -20.75 0.32 2.17
N ASN A 251 -20.68 -0.31 0.99
CA ASN A 251 -19.96 -1.57 0.82
C ASN A 251 -18.47 -1.32 0.53
N PRO A 252 -17.56 -2.13 1.08
CA PRO A 252 -16.13 -2.07 0.73
C PRO A 252 -15.88 -2.26 -0.76
N LEU A 253 -15.19 -1.32 -1.40
CA LEU A 253 -14.81 -1.39 -2.81
C LEU A 253 -13.69 -2.41 -3.07
N TYR A 254 -12.82 -2.63 -2.07
CA TYR A 254 -11.59 -3.41 -2.19
C TYR A 254 -11.52 -4.59 -1.22
N TYR A 255 -12.69 -5.13 -0.83
CA TYR A 255 -12.82 -6.28 0.08
C TYR A 255 -12.11 -6.11 1.44
N ALA A 256 -11.95 -4.87 1.89
CA ALA A 256 -11.33 -4.52 3.17
C ALA A 256 -12.16 -3.42 3.84
N THR A 257 -12.56 -3.66 5.08
CA THR A 257 -13.26 -2.69 5.92
C THR A 257 -12.27 -1.88 6.74
N SER A 258 -12.66 -0.70 7.25
CA SER A 258 -11.77 0.11 8.09
C SER A 258 -11.29 -0.63 9.36
N ASN A 259 -12.03 -1.64 9.85
CA ASN A 259 -11.62 -2.46 10.99
C ASN A 259 -10.54 -3.50 10.64
N GLU A 260 -10.37 -3.79 9.36
CA GLU A 260 -9.33 -4.70 8.84
C GLU A 260 -8.10 -3.91 8.37
N THR A 261 -8.20 -2.59 8.17
CA THR A 261 -7.10 -1.75 7.71
C THR A 261 -6.45 -0.99 8.86
N ILE A 262 -5.99 -1.73 9.87
CA ILE A 262 -5.32 -1.21 11.08
C ILE A 262 -3.87 -1.70 11.11
N CYS A 263 -2.95 -0.87 10.61
CA CYS A 263 -1.52 -1.14 10.61
C CYS A 263 -0.94 -0.95 12.03
N GLU A 264 -0.17 -1.93 12.49
CA GLU A 264 0.61 -1.80 13.71
C GLU A 264 1.91 -1.03 13.42
N MET A 265 2.00 0.19 13.97
CA MET A 265 3.15 1.05 13.75
C MET A 265 4.24 0.86 14.80
N LEU A 266 3.88 0.84 16.09
CA LEU A 266 4.81 0.55 17.18
C LEU A 266 4.13 -0.15 18.36
N LYS A 267 4.94 -0.91 19.11
CA LYS A 267 4.61 -1.44 20.45
C LYS A 267 5.70 -1.16 21.49
N PRO A 268 5.92 0.10 21.88
CA PRO A 268 7.00 0.43 22.81
C PRO A 268 6.62 0.01 24.24
N THR A 269 7.58 -0.56 24.96
CA THR A 269 7.46 -0.80 26.41
C THR A 269 8.14 0.33 27.16
N LEU A 270 7.39 1.06 27.97
CA LEU A 270 7.85 2.30 28.61
C LEU A 270 7.80 2.22 30.14
N GLN A 271 8.66 3.01 30.78
CA GLN A 271 8.59 3.30 32.21
C GLN A 271 8.19 4.77 32.38
N LEU A 272 7.09 5.02 33.09
CA LEU A 272 6.62 6.37 33.43
C LEU A 272 7.04 6.75 34.86
N PRO A 273 7.13 8.06 35.19
CA PRO A 273 6.83 9.21 34.33
C PRO A 273 7.90 9.45 33.24
N VAL A 274 7.47 10.06 32.14
CA VAL A 274 8.35 10.66 31.13
C VAL A 274 8.02 12.14 31.06
N ARG A 275 8.99 12.96 30.65
CA ARG A 275 8.77 14.42 30.55
C ARG A 275 7.94 14.78 29.33
N SER A 276 8.25 14.16 28.21
CA SER A 276 7.55 14.36 26.95
C SER A 276 7.67 13.12 26.06
N ALA A 277 6.73 12.98 25.14
CA ALA A 277 6.71 11.97 24.10
C ALA A 277 6.22 12.58 22.79
N THR A 278 7.09 12.63 21.78
CA THR A 278 6.77 13.12 20.44
C THR A 278 6.75 11.95 19.47
N LEU A 279 5.65 11.80 18.74
CA LEU A 279 5.51 10.82 17.66
C LEU A 279 5.51 11.52 16.31
N TRP A 280 6.35 11.03 15.41
CA TRP A 280 6.29 11.31 13.97
C TRP A 280 5.58 10.14 13.28
N THR A 281 4.65 10.45 12.39
CA THR A 281 3.94 9.49 11.52
C THR A 281 4.18 9.90 10.07
N ILE A 282 4.58 8.97 9.22
CA ILE A 282 4.83 9.19 7.81
C ILE A 282 3.93 8.26 7.01
N ALA A 283 3.10 8.82 6.13
CA ALA A 283 2.14 8.07 5.33
C ALA A 283 2.16 8.53 3.88
N GLN A 284 2.29 7.59 2.95
CA GLN A 284 2.20 7.88 1.51
C GLN A 284 0.73 7.89 1.07
N SER A 285 0.41 8.78 0.12
CA SER A 285 -0.88 8.86 -0.57
C SER A 285 -2.11 9.02 0.33
N GLY A 286 -1.95 9.51 1.57
CA GLY A 286 -2.99 9.39 2.60
C GLY A 286 -3.94 10.56 2.76
N ASN A 287 -3.81 11.64 2.00
CA ASN A 287 -4.50 12.95 2.14
C ASN A 287 -6.04 12.88 2.32
N TRP A 288 -6.43 12.45 3.52
CA TRP A 288 -7.78 12.11 3.92
C TRP A 288 -7.91 12.23 5.44
N ASN A 289 -8.65 13.25 5.89
CA ASN A 289 -8.71 13.62 7.30
C ASN A 289 -9.31 12.57 8.23
N ASP A 290 -10.05 11.58 7.71
CA ASP A 290 -10.67 10.55 8.54
C ASP A 290 -9.69 9.43 8.92
N ASN A 291 -8.56 9.29 8.21
CA ASN A 291 -7.50 8.40 8.64
C ASN A 291 -7.06 8.77 10.06
N THR A 292 -6.86 7.76 10.88
CA THR A 292 -6.82 7.92 12.34
C THR A 292 -5.61 7.23 12.94
N LEU A 293 -4.84 7.98 13.73
CA LEU A 293 -3.85 7.43 14.65
C LEU A 293 -4.57 6.89 15.89
N LEU A 294 -4.20 5.69 16.33
CA LEU A 294 -4.67 5.08 17.57
C LEU A 294 -3.49 4.96 18.53
N VAL A 295 -3.56 5.61 19.69
CA VAL A 295 -2.56 5.47 20.77
C VAL A 295 -3.25 4.93 21.99
N ASN A 296 -2.99 3.67 22.33
CA ASN A 296 -3.74 2.93 23.34
C ASN A 296 -5.26 3.06 23.09
N ASP A 297 -6.00 3.61 24.05
CA ASP A 297 -7.45 3.78 23.97
C ASP A 297 -7.89 5.11 23.32
N GLN A 298 -6.94 5.90 22.79
CA GLN A 298 -7.18 7.23 22.24
C GLN A 298 -7.12 7.23 20.72
N LYS A 299 -7.95 8.07 20.09
CA LYS A 299 -8.06 8.21 18.64
C LYS A 299 -7.74 9.63 18.23
N PHE A 300 -6.96 9.78 17.18
CA PHE A 300 -6.62 11.07 16.62
C PHE A 300 -6.81 11.07 15.09
N PRO A 301 -7.91 11.64 14.59
CA PRO A 301 -8.08 11.87 13.16
C PRO A 301 -7.18 13.01 12.67
N GLY A 302 -7.19 13.26 11.36
CA GLY A 302 -6.53 14.40 10.73
C GLY A 302 -5.00 14.28 10.67
N ILE A 303 -4.47 13.06 10.79
CA ILE A 303 -3.03 12.78 10.72
C ILE A 303 -2.50 12.77 9.29
N THR A 304 -3.38 12.69 8.30
CA THR A 304 -3.08 12.76 6.88
C THR A 304 -4.00 13.80 6.24
N ASN A 305 -3.55 15.04 6.22
CA ASN A 305 -4.33 16.21 5.79
C ASN A 305 -3.76 16.88 4.53
N GLY A 306 -2.83 16.19 3.86
CA GLY A 306 -2.12 16.64 2.67
C GLY A 306 -0.93 17.53 2.98
N GLU A 307 -0.34 17.43 4.18
CA GLU A 307 0.83 18.20 4.60
C GLU A 307 2.03 17.27 4.81
N PRO A 308 3.20 17.54 4.20
CA PRO A 308 3.55 18.76 3.46
C PRO A 308 2.97 18.86 2.04
N TYR A 309 2.47 17.76 1.47
CA TYR A 309 1.70 17.75 0.21
C TYR A 309 0.85 16.48 0.10
N PRO A 310 -0.15 16.43 -0.81
CA PRO A 310 -1.16 15.36 -0.85
C PRO A 310 -0.66 13.91 -0.94
N ASP A 311 0.49 13.67 -1.58
CA ASP A 311 1.01 12.33 -1.85
C ASP A 311 1.97 11.81 -0.77
N LEU A 312 2.41 12.67 0.18
CA LEU A 312 3.23 12.28 1.31
C LEU A 312 2.90 13.15 2.53
N ASP A 313 2.25 12.54 3.51
CA ASP A 313 1.89 13.16 4.76
C ASP A 313 2.95 12.92 5.83
N THR A 314 3.29 13.97 6.57
CA THR A 314 4.11 13.88 7.78
C THR A 314 3.40 14.57 8.93
N ASP A 315 3.12 13.82 9.98
CA ASP A 315 2.48 14.32 11.18
C ASP A 315 3.41 14.19 12.38
N MET A 316 3.59 15.27 13.13
CA MET A 316 4.37 15.30 14.36
C MET A 316 3.47 15.79 15.50
N ARG A 317 3.37 15.02 16.58
CA ARG A 317 2.52 15.38 17.72
C ARG A 317 3.06 14.91 19.06
N ASP A 318 2.63 15.63 20.10
CA ASP A 318 2.80 15.24 21.49
C ASP A 318 1.76 14.18 21.87
N ILE A 319 2.23 13.02 22.34
CA ILE A 319 1.39 11.91 22.84
C ILE A 319 1.62 11.60 24.32
N THR A 320 2.33 12.46 25.06
CA THR A 320 2.79 12.23 26.44
C THR A 320 1.66 11.77 27.36
N GLY A 321 0.51 12.46 27.31
CA GLY A 321 -0.65 12.20 28.16
C GLY A 321 -1.41 10.91 27.85
N TYR A 322 -1.03 10.18 26.80
CA TYR A 322 -1.74 9.00 26.30
C TYR A 322 -0.94 7.71 26.41
N LEU A 323 0.28 7.80 26.94
CA LEU A 323 1.14 6.65 27.21
C LEU A 323 0.90 6.08 28.62
N LYS A 324 1.24 4.81 28.80
CA LYS A 324 1.17 4.10 30.09
C LYS A 324 2.49 3.37 30.38
N SER A 325 2.75 3.07 31.64
CA SER A 325 3.83 2.15 32.02
C SER A 325 3.55 0.75 31.46
N GLY A 326 4.60 0.06 31.01
CA GLY A 326 4.50 -1.22 30.32
C GLY A 326 4.32 -1.05 28.82
N GLU A 327 3.74 -2.07 28.18
CA GLU A 327 3.52 -2.10 26.73
C GLU A 327 2.44 -1.10 26.30
N ASN A 328 2.75 -0.30 25.29
CA ASN A 328 1.82 0.61 24.62
C ASN A 328 1.52 0.09 23.21
N SER A 329 0.39 0.50 22.64
CA SER A 329 0.02 0.21 21.26
C SER A 329 -0.15 1.50 20.48
N ILE A 330 0.57 1.62 19.36
CA ILE A 330 0.47 2.75 18.43
C ILE A 330 0.14 2.17 17.05
N LEU A 331 -1.05 2.49 16.53
CA LEU A 331 -1.59 1.92 15.30
C LEU A 331 -2.06 3.03 14.34
N PHE A 332 -2.09 2.73 13.06
CA PHE A 332 -2.67 3.59 12.02
C PHE A 332 -3.91 2.90 11.45
N GLN A 333 -5.03 3.61 11.35
CA GLN A 333 -6.26 3.10 10.74
C GLN A 333 -6.63 3.91 9.50
N ALA A 334 -6.73 3.25 8.34
CA ALA A 334 -7.32 3.85 7.15
C ALA A 334 -8.85 3.88 7.27
N ILE A 335 -9.49 5.03 7.01
CA ILE A 335 -10.95 5.17 7.10
C ILE A 335 -11.51 5.78 5.82
N GLY A 336 -12.08 4.92 4.97
CA GLY A 336 -12.67 5.34 3.71
C GLY A 336 -11.64 5.76 2.67
N ASP A 337 -10.39 5.34 2.81
CA ASP A 337 -9.26 5.85 2.04
C ASP A 337 -8.25 4.77 1.64
N TYR A 338 -7.38 5.11 0.68
CA TYR A 338 -6.14 4.41 0.34
C TYR A 338 -4.94 5.14 0.96
N VAL A 339 -4.08 4.44 1.67
CA VAL A 339 -2.92 5.06 2.34
C VAL A 339 -1.86 4.03 2.65
N VAL A 340 -0.58 4.44 2.69
CA VAL A 340 0.53 3.55 3.02
C VAL A 340 1.31 4.08 4.22
N PRO A 341 1.01 3.66 5.46
CA PRO A 341 1.86 3.92 6.61
C PRO A 341 3.26 3.39 6.34
N SER A 342 4.27 4.28 6.46
CA SER A 342 5.62 4.01 5.94
C SER A 342 6.73 4.27 6.94
N GLY A 343 6.44 5.03 7.99
CA GLY A 343 7.40 5.27 9.05
C GLY A 343 6.73 5.81 10.31
N ALA A 344 7.30 5.45 11.46
CA ALA A 344 6.86 5.99 12.73
C ALA A 344 8.04 6.14 13.69
N PHE A 345 8.29 7.38 14.13
CA PHE A 345 9.43 7.70 15.00
C PHE A 345 8.94 8.23 16.33
N LEU A 346 9.17 7.47 17.40
CA LEU A 346 8.80 7.87 18.76
C LEU A 346 10.04 8.39 19.48
N VAL A 347 9.94 9.58 20.06
CA VAL A 347 11.00 10.20 20.88
C VAL A 347 10.44 10.47 22.27
N ILE A 348 11.05 9.87 23.29
CA ILE A 348 10.69 10.00 24.70
C ILE A 348 11.78 10.79 25.41
N GLU A 349 11.45 11.94 26.00
CA GLU A 349 12.33 12.59 26.96
C GLU A 349 12.18 11.93 28.33
N LYS A 350 13.29 11.37 28.84
CA LYS A 350 13.29 10.67 30.14
C LYS A 350 13.08 11.66 31.28
N ASP A 351 12.28 11.24 32.26
CA ASP A 351 12.28 11.90 33.56
C ASP A 351 13.41 11.32 34.44
N PRO A 352 14.36 12.13 34.92
CA PRO A 352 15.38 11.66 35.86
C PRO A 352 14.80 10.99 37.11
N GLN A 353 13.59 11.36 37.55
CA GLN A 353 12.92 10.80 38.71
C GLN A 353 12.37 9.37 38.47
N ALA A 354 12.22 8.95 37.22
CA ALA A 354 11.76 7.60 36.89
C ALA A 354 12.77 6.52 37.31
N LYS A 355 14.08 6.81 37.24
CA LYS A 355 15.14 5.88 37.66
C LYS A 355 15.18 5.66 39.18
N GLU A 356 14.90 6.69 39.97
CA GLU A 356 14.88 6.60 41.44
C GLU A 356 13.69 5.77 41.93
N THR A 357 12.53 5.85 41.25
CA THR A 357 11.34 5.08 41.61
C THR A 357 11.52 3.58 41.35
N ALA A 358 12.18 3.21 40.25
CA ALA A 358 12.50 1.82 39.92
C ALA A 358 13.46 1.20 40.95
N GLN A 359 14.56 1.90 41.29
CA GLN A 359 15.51 1.43 42.31
C GLN A 359 14.88 1.34 43.72
N ALA A 360 14.04 2.30 44.11
CA ALA A 360 13.36 2.26 45.40
C ALA A 360 12.36 1.10 45.51
N SER A 361 11.69 0.75 44.40
CA SER A 361 10.73 -0.36 44.34
C SER A 361 11.40 -1.74 44.38
N GLU A 362 12.58 -1.90 43.78
CA GLU A 362 13.40 -3.12 43.89
C GLU A 362 13.97 -3.28 45.31
N GLU A 363 14.42 -2.19 45.95
CA GLU A 363 14.89 -2.24 47.35
C GLU A 363 13.78 -2.53 48.37
N THR A 364 12.53 -2.16 48.09
CA THR A 364 11.38 -2.51 48.94
C THR A 364 10.87 -3.93 48.70
N SER A 365 10.94 -4.43 47.46
CA SER A 365 10.61 -5.83 47.16
C SER A 365 11.64 -6.82 47.73
N GLY A 366 12.91 -6.42 47.84
CA GLY A 366 13.97 -7.24 48.44
C GLY A 366 13.93 -7.36 49.97
N LYS A 367 13.03 -6.64 50.65
CA LYS A 367 12.98 -6.56 52.13
C LYS A 367 11.84 -7.34 52.78
N SER A 368 11.09 -8.12 51.99
CA SER A 368 9.90 -8.85 52.46
C SER A 368 10.04 -10.37 52.35
N GLU A 369 11.22 -10.93 52.61
CA GLU A 369 11.36 -12.39 52.80
C GLU A 369 12.62 -12.73 53.61
N GLU A 370 12.64 -12.38 54.90
CA GLU A 370 13.56 -13.05 55.83
C GLU A 370 13.02 -13.04 57.27
N THR A 371 12.29 -14.09 57.65
CA THR A 371 12.20 -14.49 59.06
C THR A 371 12.04 -16.00 59.17
N GLY A 372 13.15 -16.69 59.42
CA GLY A 372 13.17 -18.12 59.69
C GLY A 372 14.57 -18.62 60.06
N LYS A 373 15.03 -18.30 61.27
CA LYS A 373 16.29 -18.81 61.85
C LYS A 373 16.33 -20.33 61.83
N THR A 374 17.48 -20.93 61.52
CA THR A 374 18.15 -21.93 62.38
C THR A 374 19.66 -21.91 62.12
N GLN A 375 20.40 -22.12 63.18
CA GLN A 375 21.81 -21.88 63.43
C GLN A 375 22.59 -23.20 63.38
N GLU A 376 23.73 -23.26 62.70
CA GLU A 376 24.86 -24.14 63.08
C GLU A 376 26.17 -23.71 62.43
N ASN A 377 27.27 -24.29 62.90
CA ASN A 377 28.48 -23.61 63.34
C ASN A 377 29.73 -23.97 62.51
N SER A 378 30.77 -23.13 62.64
CA SER A 378 32.21 -23.38 62.43
C SER A 378 32.83 -23.29 61.02
N GLY A 379 34.02 -22.66 60.93
CA GLY A 379 35.04 -23.01 59.92
C GLY A 379 35.81 -21.89 59.19
N THR A 380 36.61 -21.11 59.91
CA THR A 380 38.00 -20.64 59.61
C THR A 380 38.49 -20.34 58.16
N GLU A 381 38.93 -19.08 57.98
CA GLU A 381 40.11 -18.53 57.26
C GLU A 381 40.32 -18.55 55.72
N ALA A 382 40.64 -17.32 55.25
CA ALA A 382 41.78 -16.92 54.39
C ALA A 382 41.57 -16.53 52.91
N SER A 383 41.75 -15.22 52.70
CA SER A 383 42.66 -14.56 51.73
C SER A 383 42.27 -14.36 50.25
N LYS A 384 42.18 -13.07 49.91
CA LYS A 384 42.76 -12.31 48.77
C LYS A 384 42.63 -12.84 47.32
N THR A 385 41.96 -12.00 46.52
CA THR A 385 41.92 -11.75 45.05
C THR A 385 43.24 -11.92 44.27
N PRO A 386 43.30 -11.75 42.91
CA PRO A 386 42.27 -11.69 41.84
C PRO A 386 42.62 -12.57 40.59
N GLY A 387 41.74 -12.66 39.58
CA GLY A 387 42.15 -13.22 38.28
C GLY A 387 41.08 -13.27 37.18
N PHE A 388 41.31 -12.49 36.12
CA PHE A 388 40.73 -12.57 34.78
C PHE A 388 40.90 -13.96 34.14
N GLY A 389 39.95 -14.37 33.28
CA GLY A 389 40.15 -15.50 32.36
C GLY A 389 38.92 -15.84 31.51
N PHE A 390 38.97 -15.42 30.24
CA PHE A 390 38.23 -16.01 29.12
C PHE A 390 38.55 -17.51 28.97
N GLU A 391 37.58 -18.32 28.54
CA GLU A 391 37.68 -19.31 27.43
C GLU A 391 36.51 -20.31 27.45
N TYR A 392 36.31 -20.91 26.28
CA TYR A 392 35.15 -21.63 25.73
C TYR A 392 34.67 -22.88 26.48
N ALA A 393 33.38 -23.25 26.23
CA ALA A 393 32.95 -24.65 26.21
C ALA A 393 31.90 -24.92 25.11
N LEU A 394 32.39 -25.51 24.02
CA LEU A 394 31.64 -26.23 22.99
C LEU A 394 31.28 -27.62 23.53
N ALA A 395 30.00 -28.01 23.52
CA ALA A 395 29.58 -29.38 23.84
C ALA A 395 28.92 -30.04 22.61
N LEU A 396 29.69 -30.92 21.97
CA LEU A 396 29.21 -31.97 21.07
C LEU A 396 28.57 -33.09 21.90
N LEU A 397 27.34 -33.48 21.58
CA LEU A 397 26.82 -34.81 21.89
C LEU A 397 26.22 -35.48 20.66
N ILE A 398 26.55 -36.77 20.58
CA ILE A 398 26.53 -37.65 19.43
C ILE A 398 25.15 -38.31 19.27
N GLY A 399 24.67 -38.32 18.01
CA GLY A 399 24.06 -39.44 17.28
C GLY A 399 23.15 -40.44 17.98
N GLY A 400 21.89 -40.47 17.52
CA GLY A 400 21.01 -41.65 17.56
C GLY A 400 20.02 -41.60 16.38
N LYS A 401 20.15 -42.53 15.42
CA LYS A 401 19.38 -42.60 14.17
C LYS A 401 18.17 -43.53 14.33
N LEU A 402 17.04 -43.10 13.72
CA LEU A 402 15.96 -43.87 13.07
C LEU A 402 15.19 -44.94 13.85
N VAL A 403 13.86 -44.78 13.94
CA VAL A 403 12.86 -45.75 13.43
C VAL A 403 11.59 -45.00 12.98
N ALA A 404 11.12 -45.32 11.78
CA ALA A 404 9.85 -44.89 11.20
C ALA A 404 8.68 -45.74 11.72
N GLY A 405 7.53 -45.11 11.99
CA GLY A 405 6.27 -45.79 12.32
C GLY A 405 5.10 -45.08 11.66
N HIS A 406 4.50 -45.73 10.66
CA HIS A 406 3.34 -45.24 9.92
C HIS A 406 2.06 -45.94 10.41
N ARG A 407 0.99 -45.14 10.53
CA ARG A 407 -0.46 -45.49 10.53
C ARG A 407 -1.06 -46.33 11.68
N GLN A 408 -2.09 -45.76 12.30
CA GLN A 408 -3.48 -46.17 12.03
C GLN A 408 -4.46 -44.99 12.16
N LYS A 409 -5.34 -44.84 11.14
CA LYS A 409 -6.55 -44.01 11.15
C LYS A 409 -7.68 -44.80 11.83
N LYS A 410 -8.49 -44.08 12.61
CA LYS A 410 -9.87 -44.46 12.97
C LYS A 410 -10.82 -44.04 11.84
N GLY A 411 -11.87 -44.83 11.62
CA GLY A 411 -13.03 -44.49 10.78
C GLY A 411 -13.00 -45.14 9.42
#